data_AF-A0AA95GN08-F1
#
_entry.id   AF-A0AA95GN08-F1
#
_cell.length_a   1.000
_cell.length_b   1.000
_cell.length_c   1.000
_cell.angle_alpha   90.00
_cell.angle_beta   90.00
_cell.angle_gamma   90.00
#
_symmetry.space_group_name_H-M   'P 1'
#
loop_
_entity.id
_entity.type
_entity.pdbx_description
1 polymer ?
#
loop_
_entity_poly.entity_id
_entity_poly.type
_entity_poly.pdbx_seq_one_letter_code
_entity_poly.pdbx_strand_id
1 'polypeptide(L)' 'MTIAEQLRREGEQKGKIEDIQEGIQKGIQEGEKKAVMKIARQLLENGVDKNIIKMSTGLSNDEMKKLFKIDNK' A
#
# COMPACT_ATOMS: atom_id res chain seq x y z
N MET A 1 -23.69 33.69 -14.64
CA MET A 1 -22.64 33.04 -13.83
C MET A 1 -21.52 34.05 -13.68
N THR A 2 -21.18 34.41 -12.45
CA THR A 2 -20.14 35.41 -12.17
C THR A 2 -18.75 34.78 -12.15
N ILE A 3 -17.71 35.57 -12.43
CA ILE A 3 -16.30 35.11 -12.39
C ILE A 3 -15.98 34.47 -11.03
N ALA A 4 -16.56 35.00 -9.94
CA ALA A 4 -16.42 34.46 -8.59
C ALA A 4 -17.07 33.07 -8.41
N GLU A 5 -18.22 32.80 -9.04
CA GLU A 5 -18.84 31.47 -9.03
C GLU A 5 -18.04 30.46 -9.85
N GLN A 6 -17.43 30.89 -10.95
CA GLN A 6 -16.62 30.02 -11.80
C GLN A 6 -15.34 29.59 -11.07
N LEU A 7 -14.65 30.51 -10.41
CA LEU A 7 -13.46 30.23 -9.60
C LEU A 7 -13.76 29.28 -8.43
N ARG A 8 -14.92 29.41 -7.78
CA ARG A 8 -15.34 28.48 -6.71
C ARG A 8 -15.60 27.08 -7.25
N ARG A 9 -16.31 26.95 -8.36
CA ARG A 9 -16.57 25.64 -9.01
C ARG A 9 -15.28 24.96 -9.46
N GLU A 10 -14.34 25.72 -10.02
CA GLU A 10 -13.03 25.20 -10.43
C GLU A 10 -12.21 24.75 -9.21
N GLY A 11 -12.24 25.50 -8.11
CA GLY A 11 -11.58 25.12 -6.85
C GLY A 11 -12.17 23.85 -6.24
N GLU A 12 -13.50 23.73 -6.19
CA GLU A 12 -14.17 22.53 -5.68
C GLU A 12 -13.92 21.29 -6.55
N GLN A 13 -13.87 21.46 -7.87
CA GLN A 13 -13.54 20.35 -8.78
C GLN A 13 -12.09 19.91 -8.62
N LYS A 14 -11.15 20.85 -8.52
CA LYS A 14 -9.73 20.53 -8.31
C LYS A 14 -9.52 19.81 -6.98
N GLY A 15 -10.07 20.34 -5.88
CA GLY A 15 -9.94 19.71 -4.56
C GLY A 15 -10.48 18.28 -4.52
N LYS A 16 -11.66 18.04 -5.14
CA LYS A 16 -12.21 16.68 -5.24
C LYS A 16 -11.31 15.74 -6.04
N ILE A 17 -10.71 16.21 -7.13
CA ILE A 17 -9.82 15.38 -7.95
C ILE A 17 -8.55 15.03 -7.17
N GLU A 18 -7.97 16.00 -6.45
CA GLU A 18 -6.79 15.80 -5.61
C GLU A 18 -7.08 14.80 -4.48
N ASP A 19 -8.21 14.95 -3.77
CA ASP A 19 -8.62 14.03 -2.70
C ASP A 19 -8.79 12.59 -3.20
N ILE A 20 -9.40 12.42 -4.38
CA ILE A 20 -9.60 11.09 -4.98
C ILE A 20 -8.26 10.49 -5.41
N GLN A 21 -7.37 11.28 -6.00
CA GLN A 21 -6.04 10.81 -6.40
C GLN A 21 -5.22 10.37 -5.18
N GLU A 22 -5.22 11.16 -4.11
CA GLU A 22 -4.54 10.77 -2.87
C GLU A 22 -5.12 9.48 -2.28
N GLY A 23 -6.45 9.34 -2.27
CA GLY A 23 -7.13 8.15 -1.78
C GLY A 23 -6.75 6.89 -2.57
N ILE A 24 -6.74 6.99 -3.91
CA ILE A 24 -6.34 5.90 -4.80
C ILE A 24 -4.87 5.55 -4.58
N GLN A 25 -3.98 6.54 -4.52
CA GLN A 25 -2.55 6.29 -4.33
C GLN A 25 -2.26 5.60 -3.00
N LYS A 26 -2.88 6.07 -1.90
CA LYS A 26 -2.77 5.43 -0.59
C LYS A 26 -3.31 3.99 -0.64
N GLY A 27 -4.48 3.79 -1.26
CA GLY A 27 -5.09 2.47 -1.39
C GLY A 27 -4.23 1.46 -2.18
N ILE A 28 -3.62 1.90 -3.29
CA ILE A 28 -2.71 1.07 -4.09
C ILE A 28 -1.48 0.69 -3.26
N GLN A 29 -0.82 1.66 -2.62
CA GLN A 29 0.38 1.39 -1.81
C GLN A 29 0.10 0.45 -0.63
N GLU A 30 -1.03 0.63 0.06
CA GLU A 30 -1.44 -0.29 1.13
C GLU A 30 -1.79 -1.68 0.59
N GLY A 31 -2.45 -1.76 -0.57
CA GLY A 31 -2.81 -3.00 -1.22
C GLY A 31 -1.59 -3.81 -1.64
N GLU A 32 -0.62 -3.17 -2.29
CA GLU A 32 0.65 -3.79 -2.68
C GLU A 32 1.41 -4.29 -1.46
N LYS A 33 1.56 -3.48 -0.40
CA LYS A 33 2.21 -3.93 0.84
C LYS A 33 1.52 -5.15 1.45
N LYS A 34 0.19 -5.14 1.53
CA LYS A 34 -0.58 -6.28 2.07
C LYS A 34 -0.42 -7.54 1.20
N ALA A 35 -0.41 -7.39 -0.12
CA ALA A 35 -0.21 -8.49 -1.05
C ALA A 35 1.19 -9.11 -0.90
N VAL A 36 2.23 -8.29 -0.87
CA VAL A 36 3.62 -8.72 -0.67
C VAL A 36 3.77 -9.48 0.65
N MET A 37 3.20 -8.95 1.74
CA MET A 37 3.22 -9.61 3.05
C MET A 37 2.51 -10.97 3.04
N LYS A 38 1.34 -11.05 2.39
CA LYS A 38 0.57 -12.30 2.27
C LYS A 38 1.35 -13.36 1.49
N ILE A 39 1.97 -12.98 0.38
CA ILE A 39 2.79 -13.89 -0.45
C ILE A 39 4.02 -14.34 0.35
N ALA A 40 4.72 -13.42 1.00
CA ALA A 40 5.89 -13.75 1.83
C ALA A 40 5.55 -14.75 2.94
N ARG A 41 4.37 -14.61 3.57
CA ARG A 41 3.86 -15.55 4.56
C ARG A 41 3.62 -16.93 3.97
N GLN A 42 2.90 -17.01 2.85
CA GLN A 42 2.65 -18.29 2.18
C GLN A 42 3.94 -18.97 1.74
N LEU A 43 4.90 -18.23 1.20
CA LEU A 43 6.20 -18.81 0.82
C LEU A 43 6.93 -19.38 2.04
N LEU A 44 6.86 -18.69 3.18
CA LEU A 44 7.46 -19.16 4.41
C LEU A 44 6.76 -20.42 4.95
N GLU A 45 5.43 -20.46 4.94
CA GLU A 45 4.63 -21.64 5.31
C GLU A 45 4.95 -22.85 4.42
N ASN A 46 5.26 -22.62 3.15
CA ASN A 46 5.71 -23.65 2.21
C ASN A 46 7.20 -24.02 2.36
N GLY A 47 7.89 -23.49 3.37
CA GLY A 47 9.29 -23.84 3.66
C GLY A 47 10.32 -23.20 2.73
N VAL A 48 9.96 -22.14 1.99
CA VAL A 48 10.91 -21.42 1.12
C VAL A 48 11.93 -20.67 1.99
N ASP A 49 13.19 -20.70 1.58
CA ASP A 49 14.27 -20.03 2.31
C ASP A 49 14.03 -18.52 2.43
N LYS A 50 14.34 -17.97 3.60
CA LYS A 50 14.10 -16.56 3.94
C LYS A 50 14.85 -15.61 3.00
N ASN A 51 16.04 -15.99 2.51
CA ASN A 51 16.79 -15.16 1.57
C ASN A 51 16.10 -15.09 0.21
N ILE A 52 15.52 -16.21 -0.25
CA ILE A 52 14.74 -16.26 -1.49
C ILE A 52 13.49 -15.40 -1.34
N ILE A 53 12.77 -15.51 -0.22
CA ILE A 53 11.59 -14.68 0.04
C ILE A 53 11.96 -13.20 0.01
N LYS A 54 13.02 -12.79 0.70
CA LYS A 54 13.48 -11.39 0.70
C LYS A 54 13.84 -10.88 -0.70
N MET A 55 14.53 -11.70 -1.48
CA MET A 55 14.94 -11.34 -2.84
C MET A 55 13.72 -11.18 -3.76
N SER A 56 12.72 -12.07 -3.65
CA SER A 56 11.53 -12.04 -4.49
C SER A 56 10.51 -10.97 -4.08
N THR A 57 10.43 -10.65 -2.79
CA THR A 57 9.42 -9.74 -2.23
C THR A 57 9.96 -8.34 -1.94
N GLY A 58 11.28 -8.15 -1.97
CA GLY A 58 11.95 -6.89 -1.59
C GLY A 58 11.83 -6.55 -0.10
N LEU A 59 11.36 -7.50 0.74
CA LEU A 59 11.15 -7.25 2.16
C LEU A 59 12.48 -7.08 2.90
N SER A 60 12.51 -6.07 3.78
CA SER A 60 13.62 -5.85 4.70
C SER A 60 13.63 -6.88 5.82
N ASN A 61 14.76 -7.01 6.53
CA ASN A 61 14.89 -7.91 7.68
C ASN A 61 13.82 -7.63 8.76
N ASP A 62 13.51 -6.35 9.01
CA ASP A 62 12.49 -5.95 9.98
C ASP A 62 11.06 -6.32 9.54
N GLU A 63 10.76 -6.16 8.25
CA GLU A 63 9.46 -6.56 7.71
C GLU A 63 9.28 -8.08 7.75
N MET A 64 10.35 -8.84 7.47
CA MET A 64 10.35 -10.29 7.68
C MET A 64 10.16 -10.64 9.17
N LYS A 65 10.80 -9.92 10.11
CA LYS A 65 10.58 -10.11 11.56
C LYS A 65 9.13 -9.91 11.97
N LYS A 66 8.42 -8.96 11.37
CA LYS A 66 6.98 -8.76 11.63
C LYS A 66 6.15 -9.96 11.18
N LEU A 67 6.50 -10.58 10.05
CA LEU A 67 5.84 -11.81 9.60
C LEU A 67 6.03 -12.96 10.61
N PHE A 68 7.20 -13.10 11.24
CA PHE A 68 7.45 -14.13 12.28
C PHE A 68 6.73 -13.89 13.61
N LYS A 69 6.41 -12.63 13.96
CA LYS A 69 5.83 -12.27 15.26
C LYS A 69 4.32 -12.47 15.35
N ILE A 70 3.61 -12.58 14.23
CA ILE A 70 2.14 -12.64 14.20
C ILE A 70 1.62 -14.07 14.48
N ASP A 71 2.44 -15.10 14.29
CA ASP A 71 2.04 -16.51 14.52
C ASP A 71 2.23 -17.02 15.96
N ASN A 72 2.59 -16.14 16.92
CA ASN A 72 2.72 -16.49 18.35
C ASN A 72 1.62 -15.86 19.22
N LYS A 73 0.36 -15.90 18.80
CA LYS A 73 -0.79 -15.56 19.67
C LYS A 73 -1.90 -16.60 19.55
#